data_AF-A0A928X8A7-F1
#
_entry.id   AF-A0A928X8A7-F1
#
_cell.length_a   1.000
_cell.length_b   1.000
_cell.length_c   1.000
_cell.angle_alpha   90.00
_cell.angle_beta   90.00
_cell.angle_gamma   90.00
#
_symmetry.space_group_name_H-M   'P 1'
#
loop_
_entity.id
_entity.type
_entity.pdbx_description
1 polymer ?
#
loop_
_entity_poly.entity_id
_entity_poly.type
_entity_poly.pdbx_seq_one_letter_code
_entity_poly.pdbx_strand_id
1 'polypeptide(L)'
;MESVSLLDIILAASLILLAWRLVTTPDLFKAAVLFITLSLLMALAWVRLKAPDIALAEAAIGAGITGILLIDTLGRLGPGRRGRGDGGGGQAG
;
A
#
# COMPACT_ATOMS: atom_id res chain seq x y z
N MET A 1 -29.80 -14.64 15.10
CA MET A 1 -28.34 -14.42 14.98
C MET A 1 -28.03 -14.69 13.53
N GLU A 2 -27.86 -13.66 12.71
CA GLU A 2 -27.40 -13.85 11.34
C GLU A 2 -26.08 -14.62 11.43
N SER A 3 -26.02 -15.80 10.82
CA SER A 3 -24.84 -16.65 10.87
C SER A 3 -23.70 -15.90 10.19
N VAL A 4 -22.77 -15.38 10.98
CA VAL A 4 -21.52 -14.79 10.49
C VAL A 4 -20.89 -15.83 9.57
N SER A 5 -20.66 -15.48 8.30
CA SER A 5 -20.11 -16.44 7.37
C SER A 5 -18.66 -16.74 7.76
N LEU A 6 -18.23 -17.99 7.62
CA LEU A 6 -16.83 -18.38 7.85
C LEU A 6 -15.84 -17.50 7.07
N LEU A 7 -16.22 -17.11 5.85
CA LEU A 7 -15.47 -16.17 5.01
C LEU A 7 -15.30 -14.81 5.70
N ASP A 8 -16.33 -14.27 6.35
CA ASP A 8 -16.27 -12.96 6.99
C ASP A 8 -15.31 -12.98 8.20
N ILE A 9 -15.29 -14.09 8.95
CA ILE A 9 -14.33 -14.31 10.05
C ILE A 9 -12.90 -14.39 9.50
N ILE A 10 -12.68 -15.16 8.43
CA ILE A 10 -11.35 -15.30 7.81
C ILE A 10 -10.89 -13.96 7.24
N LEU A 11 -11.79 -13.20 6.61
CA LEU A 11 -11.51 -11.89 6.06
C LEU A 11 -11.12 -10.91 7.18
N ALA A 12 -11.90 -10.83 8.25
CA ALA A 12 -11.59 -9.99 9.41
C ALA A 12 -10.26 -10.38 10.06
N ALA A 13 -10.00 -11.68 10.24
CA ALA A 13 -8.74 -12.17 10.78
C ALA A 13 -7.55 -11.82 9.87
N SER A 14 -7.71 -11.95 8.55
CA SER A 14 -6.67 -11.57 7.59
C SER A 14 -6.39 -10.07 7.61
N LEU A 15 -7.40 -9.21 7.72
CA LEU A 15 -7.24 -7.76 7.85
C LEU A 15 -6.41 -7.39 9.08
N ILE A 16 -6.74 -7.97 10.24
CA ILE A 16 -6.01 -7.74 11.50
C ILE A 16 -4.56 -8.21 11.36
N LEU A 17 -4.34 -9.40 10.80
CA LEU A 17 -3.00 -9.95 10.60
C LEU A 17 -2.16 -9.10 9.65
N LEU A 18 -2.74 -8.63 8.54
CA LEU A 18 -2.06 -7.77 7.58
C LEU A 18 -1.76 -6.40 8.17
N ALA A 19 -2.68 -5.81 8.92
CA ALA A 19 -2.45 -4.53 9.60
C ALA A 19 -1.30 -4.64 10.61
N TRP A 20 -1.24 -5.73 11.38
CA TRP A 20 -0.13 -6.00 12.29
C TRP A 20 1.20 -6.15 11.54
N ARG A 21 1.21 -6.95 10.46
CA ARG A 21 2.41 -7.14 9.62
C ARG A 21 2.87 -5.84 8.97
N LEU A 22 1.94 -5.00 8.53
CA LEU A 22 2.22 -3.71 7.92
C LEU A 22 2.99 -2.80 8.89
N VAL A 23 2.51 -2.69 10.13
CA VAL A 23 3.13 -1.83 11.16
C VAL A 23 4.48 -2.39 11.64
N THR A 24 4.65 -3.71 11.62
CA THR A 24 5.87 -4.38 12.10
C THR A 24 6.94 -4.54 11.02
N THR A 25 6.67 -4.20 9.76
CA THR A 25 7.62 -4.39 8.65
C THR A 25 8.59 -3.21 8.54
N PRO A 26 9.91 -3.42 8.69
CA PRO A 26 10.92 -2.36 8.57
C PRO A 26 11.25 -2.00 7.11
N ASP A 27 10.95 -2.90 6.17
CA ASP A 27 11.15 -2.68 4.74
C ASP A 27 9.98 -1.89 4.18
N LEU A 28 10.23 -0.64 3.79
CA LEU A 28 9.16 0.23 3.34
C LEU A 28 8.50 -0.22 2.03
N PHE A 29 9.23 -0.90 1.14
CA PHE A 29 8.64 -1.47 -0.08
C PHE A 29 7.66 -2.58 0.25
N LYS A 30 8.04 -3.49 1.15
CA LYS A 30 7.13 -4.52 1.66
C LYS A 30 5.95 -3.90 2.40
N ALA A 31 6.16 -2.84 3.18
CA ALA A 31 5.08 -2.12 3.85
C ALA A 31 4.09 -1.51 2.83
N ALA A 32 4.56 -0.89 1.74
CA ALA A 32 3.69 -0.37 0.69
C ALA A 32 2.86 -1.48 0.01
N VAL A 33 3.47 -2.63 -0.30
CA VAL A 33 2.75 -3.79 -0.88
C VAL A 33 1.73 -4.37 0.10
N LEU A 34 2.08 -4.47 1.38
CA LEU A 34 1.15 -4.91 2.43
C LEU A 34 -0.02 -3.94 2.58
N PHE A 35 0.22 -2.64 2.48
CA PHE A 35 -0.83 -1.61 2.51
C PHE A 35 -1.80 -1.75 1.33
N ILE A 36 -1.30 -1.94 0.11
CA ILE A 36 -2.14 -2.17 -1.08
C ILE A 36 -3.00 -3.42 -0.90
N THR A 37 -2.40 -4.50 -0.39
CA THR A 37 -3.11 -5.76 -0.14
C THR A 37 -4.18 -5.59 0.94
N LEU A 38 -3.87 -4.88 2.03
CA LEU A 38 -4.79 -4.56 3.12
C LEU A 38 -6.01 -3.77 2.61
N SER A 39 -5.77 -2.73 1.81
CA SER A 39 -6.87 -1.92 1.23
C SER A 39 -7.75 -2.75 0.27
N LEU A 40 -7.17 -3.63 -0.54
CA LEU A 40 -7.95 -4.49 -1.44
C LEU A 40 -8.83 -5.50 -0.67
N LEU A 41 -8.31 -6.07 0.42
CA LEU A 41 -9.10 -6.92 1.31
C LEU A 41 -10.20 -6.14 2.03
N MET A 42 -9.94 -4.87 2.37
CA MET A 42 -10.95 -3.98 2.96
C MET A 42 -12.06 -3.66 1.94
N ALA A 43 -11.71 -3.39 0.68
CA ALA A 43 -12.67 -3.25 -0.40
C ALA A 43 -13.52 -4.52 -0.56
N LEU A 44 -12.93 -5.71 -0.49
CA LEU A 44 -13.67 -6.98 -0.51
C LEU A 44 -14.64 -7.11 0.67
N ALA A 45 -14.28 -6.60 1.85
CA ALA A 45 -15.18 -6.57 3.02
C ALA A 45 -16.41 -5.69 2.75
N TRP A 46 -16.23 -4.53 2.12
CA TRP A 46 -17.34 -3.66 1.72
C TRP A 46 -18.28 -4.30 0.69
N VAL A 47 -17.75 -5.07 -0.27
CA VAL A 47 -18.59 -5.85 -1.20
C VAL A 47 -19.46 -6.86 -0.44
N ARG A 48 -18.90 -7.55 0.56
CA ARG A 48 -19.63 -8.52 1.38
C ARG A 48 -20.74 -7.88 2.21
N LEU A 49 -20.54 -6.64 2.65
CA LEU A 49 -21.54 -5.82 3.34
C LEU A 49 -22.61 -5.23 2.39
N LYS A 50 -22.65 -5.66 1.12
CA LYS A 50 -23.56 -5.16 0.07
C LYS A 50 -23.35 -3.67 -0.24
N ALA A 51 -22.14 -3.16 -0.07
CA ALA A 51 -21.75 -1.77 -0.36
C ALA A 51 -20.71 -1.69 -1.51
N PRO A 52 -21.09 -2.00 -2.76
CA PRO A 52 -20.16 -2.04 -3.89
C PRO A 52 -19.60 -0.67 -4.27
N ASP A 53 -20.36 0.41 -4.08
CA ASP A 53 -19.91 1.78 -4.39
C ASP A 53 -18.77 2.20 -3.47
N ILE A 54 -18.89 1.88 -2.18
CA ILE A 54 -17.85 2.12 -1.17
C ILE A 54 -16.63 1.24 -1.45
N ALA A 55 -16.84 -0.02 -1.84
CA ALA A 55 -15.75 -0.91 -2.21
C ALA A 55 -14.93 -0.38 -3.40
N LEU A 56 -15.60 0.14 -4.43
CA LEU A 56 -14.95 0.71 -5.61
C LEU A 56 -14.16 1.98 -5.24
N ALA A 57 -14.76 2.85 -4.42
CA ALA A 57 -14.09 4.05 -3.92
C ALA A 57 -12.84 3.70 -3.09
N GLU A 58 -12.96 2.75 -2.16
CA GLU A 58 -11.86 2.28 -1.33
C GLU A 58 -10.72 1.68 -2.16
N ALA A 59 -11.05 0.83 -3.15
CA ALA A 59 -10.05 0.26 -4.05
C ALA A 59 -9.33 1.34 -4.88
N ALA A 60 -10.06 2.33 -5.38
CA ALA A 60 -9.48 3.45 -6.14
C ALA A 60 -8.56 4.33 -5.26
N ILE A 61 -8.95 4.60 -4.02
CA ILE A 61 -8.21 5.47 -3.11
C ILE A 61 -7.01 4.74 -2.50
N GLY A 62 -7.20 3.54 -1.96
CA GLY A 62 -6.15 2.85 -1.22
C GLY A 62 -5.17 2.09 -2.11
N ALA A 63 -5.65 1.16 -2.94
CA ALA A 63 -4.79 0.42 -3.87
C ALA A 63 -4.34 1.28 -5.08
N GLY A 64 -5.22 2.16 -5.58
CA GLY A 64 -4.92 3.04 -6.70
C GLY A 64 -4.03 4.23 -6.31
N ILE A 65 -4.63 5.32 -5.83
CA ILE A 65 -3.93 6.59 -5.61
C ILE A 65 -2.88 6.45 -4.50
N THR A 66 -3.27 5.98 -3.32
CA THR A 66 -2.38 5.90 -2.15
C THR A 66 -1.28 4.86 -2.37
N GLY A 67 -1.61 3.71 -2.96
CA GLY A 67 -0.64 2.68 -3.33
C GLY A 67 0.44 3.19 -4.28
N ILE A 68 0.06 3.90 -5.34
CA ILE A 68 1.00 4.50 -6.29
C ILE A 68 1.86 5.57 -5.61
N LEU A 69 1.26 6.44 -4.78
CA LEU A 69 1.99 7.50 -4.06
C LEU A 69 3.02 6.90 -3.09
N LEU A 70 2.68 5.82 -2.38
CA LEU A 70 3.63 5.11 -1.53
C LEU A 70 4.79 4.56 -2.36
N ILE A 71 4.52 3.92 -3.50
CA ILE A 71 5.60 3.38 -4.35
C ILE A 71 6.46 4.50 -4.96
N ASP A 72 5.88 5.61 -5.42
CA ASP A 72 6.62 6.77 -5.96
C ASP A 72 7.53 7.40 -4.90
N THR A 73 7.00 7.64 -3.69
CA THR A 73 7.78 8.20 -2.59
C THR A 73 8.94 7.28 -2.18
N LEU A 74 8.75 5.96 -2.21
CA LEU A 74 9.82 5.00 -1.97
C LEU A 74 10.89 5.01 -3.06
N GLY A 75 10.50 5.16 -4.32
CA GLY A 75 11.45 5.35 -5.42
C GLY A 75 12.33 6.60 -5.22
N ARG A 76 11.80 7.65 -4.58
CA ARG A 76 12.56 8.88 -4.26
C ARG A 76 13.46 8.74 -3.03
N LEU A 77 13.07 7.92 -2.05
CA LEU A 77 13.83 7.65 -0.83
C LEU A 77 14.94 6.60 -1.04
N GLY A 78 14.92 5.88 -2.16
CA GLY A 78 15.92 4.88 -2.51
C GLY A 78 17.35 5.46 -2.66
N PRO A 79 18.39 4.63 -2.47
CA PRO A 79 19.77 5.09 -2.38
C PRO A 79 20.29 5.50 -3.77
N GLY A 80 20.18 6.78 -4.16
CA GLY A 80 20.65 7.15 -5.51
C GLY A 80 20.63 8.61 -5.97
N ARG A 81 20.36 9.61 -5.13
CA ARG A 81 20.40 11.03 -5.58
C ARG A 81 21.37 11.94 -4.82
N ARG A 82 22.45 11.39 -4.27
CA ARG A 82 23.65 12.16 -3.93
C ARG A 82 24.76 11.74 -4.89
N GLY A 83 25.08 12.58 -5.88
CA GLY A 83 26.30 12.38 -6.68
C GLY A 83 26.22 12.59 -8.19
N ARG A 84 25.42 13.53 -8.70
CA ARG A 84 25.71 14.13 -10.02
C ARG A 84 25.64 15.66 -9.94
N GLY A 85 26.33 16.19 -8.94
CA GLY A 85 26.80 17.56 -8.94
C GLY A 85 28.26 17.54 -9.37
N ASP A 86 28.51 18.26 -10.46
CA ASP A 86 29.77 18.91 -10.77
C ASP A 86 30.88 18.11 -11.47
N GLY A 87 31.02 18.42 -12.75
CA GLY A 87 32.18 18.14 -13.59
C GLY A 87 32.37 19.25 -14.62
N GLY A 88 31.89 20.46 -14.33
CA GLY A 88 32.17 21.65 -15.13
C GLY A 88 33.44 22.31 -14.61
N GLY A 89 34.57 22.10 -15.27
CA GLY A 89 35.82 22.74 -14.85
C GLY A 89 36.96 22.54 -15.83
N GLY A 90 37.06 23.45 -16.79
CA GLY A 90 38.32 23.96 -17.38
C GLY A 90 39.43 22.97 -17.72
N GLN A 91 39.53 22.62 -19.01
CA GLN A 91 40.84 22.56 -19.67
C GLN A 91 40.81 23.54 -20.85
N ALA A 92 41.04 24.80 -20.50
CA ALA A 92 41.66 25.80 -21.34
C ALA A 92 43.06 26.01 -20.74
N GLY A 93 44.11 25.79 -21.53
CA GLY A 93 45.51 25.92 -21.11
C GLY A 93 46.38 24.88 -21.77
#